data_AF-A0A6C0D0Z1-F1
#
_entry.id   AF-A0A6C0D0Z1-F1
#
_cell.length_a   1.000
_cell.length_b   1.000
_cell.length_c   1.000
_cell.angle_alpha   90.00
_cell.angle_beta   90.00
_cell.angle_gamma   90.00
#
_symmetry.space_group_name_H-M   'P 1'
#
loop_
_entity.id
_entity.type
_entity.pdbx_description
1 polymer ?
#
loop_
_entity_poly.entity_id
_entity_poly.type
_entity_poly.pdbx_seq_one_letter_code
_entity_poly.pdbx_strand_id
1 'polypeptide(L)'
;MVSNSSHVEINCFAEGSKILCLENDKEIYLPIERIRKGMLVKTLTSGYLPVEMIGVRKMFNGGDDQPLKDRLYRLSPAKYPGLLEDLLLTGIHSVLVDNVSDELSLEIINVMGRVFTAEGKIRLPVFLDKNSIPYEINGTFNIYHLALQNENYYGYYGIYANGLLVETCSKRYLADSLLMNLL
;
A
#
# COMPACT_ATOMS: atom_id res chain seq x y z
N MET A 1 25.61 -9.51 -19.07
CA MET A 1 24.44 -8.74 -19.54
C MET A 1 23.49 -8.62 -18.37
N VAL A 2 23.55 -7.51 -17.63
CA VAL A 2 22.63 -7.28 -16.50
C VAL A 2 21.35 -6.76 -17.12
N SER A 3 20.30 -7.57 -17.14
CA SER A 3 18.97 -7.15 -17.58
C SER A 3 18.48 -6.06 -16.64
N ASN A 4 18.56 -4.83 -17.11
CA ASN A 4 17.96 -3.67 -16.48
C ASN A 4 16.44 -3.77 -16.64
N SER A 5 15.75 -4.51 -15.76
CA SER A 5 14.29 -4.48 -15.69
C SER A 5 13.87 -3.44 -14.64
N SER A 6 13.75 -2.20 -15.09
CA SER A 6 13.14 -1.11 -14.34
C SER A 6 11.65 -1.34 -14.15
N HIS A 7 11.25 -2.22 -13.23
CA HIS A 7 9.85 -2.33 -12.78
C HIS A 7 9.81 -2.66 -11.29
N VAL A 8 9.97 -1.64 -10.45
CA VAL A 8 9.57 -1.72 -9.04
C VAL A 8 8.69 -0.52 -8.75
N GLU A 9 7.40 -0.79 -8.62
CA GLU A 9 6.65 -0.54 -7.40
C GLU A 9 5.30 -1.26 -7.56
N ILE A 10 4.91 -2.09 -6.60
CA ILE A 10 3.60 -2.72 -6.55
C ILE A 10 3.11 -2.51 -5.13
N ASN A 11 3.00 -1.27 -4.67
CA ASN A 11 2.29 -0.99 -3.43
C ASN A 11 0.80 -0.87 -3.76
N CYS A 12 0.06 -1.94 -3.50
CA CYS A 12 -1.34 -2.06 -3.85
C CYS A 12 -2.17 -2.53 -2.68
N PHE A 13 -3.45 -2.24 -2.79
CA PHE A 13 -4.50 -2.82 -1.96
C PHE A 13 -5.25 -3.86 -2.77
N ALA A 14 -5.58 -5.01 -2.19
CA ALA A 14 -6.53 -5.90 -2.84
C ALA A 14 -7.94 -5.28 -2.80
N GLU A 15 -8.79 -5.64 -3.76
CA GLU A 15 -10.22 -5.32 -3.75
C GLU A 15 -10.87 -5.64 -2.38
N GLY A 16 -11.79 -4.77 -1.94
CA GLY A 16 -12.43 -4.88 -0.62
C GLY A 16 -11.65 -4.24 0.53
N SER A 17 -10.38 -3.86 0.34
CA SER A 17 -9.64 -3.05 1.32
C SER A 17 -10.36 -1.70 1.52
N LYS A 18 -10.65 -1.34 2.76
CA LYS A 18 -11.40 -0.14 3.11
C LYS A 18 -10.48 0.98 3.55
N ILE A 19 -10.55 2.13 2.90
CA ILE A 19 -9.75 3.32 3.23
C ILE A 19 -10.60 4.30 4.03
N LEU A 20 -10.00 4.95 5.03
CA LEU A 20 -10.65 5.96 5.84
C LEU A 20 -10.79 7.28 5.06
N CYS A 21 -12.02 7.62 4.74
CA CYS A 21 -12.40 8.81 3.99
C CYS A 21 -13.24 9.77 4.83
N LEU A 22 -13.32 11.03 4.41
CA LEU A 22 -14.26 12.02 4.93
C LEU A 22 -15.39 12.22 3.92
N GLU A 23 -16.62 11.95 4.34
CA GLU A 23 -17.83 12.18 3.55
C GLU A 23 -18.90 12.83 4.44
N ASN A 24 -19.48 13.95 3.99
CA ASN A 24 -20.50 14.70 4.76
C ASN A 24 -20.06 14.98 6.21
N ASP A 25 -18.82 15.46 6.37
CA ASP A 25 -18.18 15.76 7.66
C ASP A 25 -18.07 14.58 8.64
N LYS A 26 -18.14 13.34 8.13
CA LYS A 26 -18.00 12.11 8.91
C LYS A 26 -16.91 11.21 8.33
N GLU A 27 -16.10 10.68 9.23
CA GLU A 27 -15.13 9.64 8.88
C GLU A 27 -15.86 8.33 8.59
N ILE A 28 -15.64 7.77 7.41
CA ILE A 28 -16.21 6.50 6.97
C ILE A 28 -15.15 5.64 6.28
N TYR A 29 -15.23 4.33 6.48
CA TYR A 29 -14.40 3.37 5.75
C TYR A 29 -15.10 2.97 4.46
N LEU A 30 -14.48 3.29 3.31
CA LEU A 30 -14.99 2.95 1.99
C LEU A 30 -14.09 1.93 1.30
N PRO A 31 -14.65 0.88 0.69
CA PRO A 31 -13.84 -0.09 -0.04
C PRO A 31 -13.18 0.59 -1.25
N ILE A 32 -11.92 0.24 -1.53
CA ILE A 32 -11.05 0.97 -2.45
C ILE A 32 -11.59 1.00 -3.88
N GLU A 33 -12.31 -0.03 -4.31
CA GLU A 33 -12.96 -0.09 -5.61
C GLU A 33 -14.09 0.96 -5.78
N ARG A 34 -14.56 1.56 -4.70
CA ARG A 34 -15.54 2.67 -4.70
C ARG A 34 -14.91 4.05 -4.61
N ILE A 35 -13.62 4.15 -4.33
CA ILE A 35 -12.94 5.45 -4.21
C ILE A 35 -12.75 6.06 -5.60
N ARG A 36 -12.96 7.36 -5.72
CA ARG A 36 -12.85 8.12 -6.97
C ARG A 36 -12.09 9.42 -6.75
N LYS A 37 -11.60 10.00 -7.85
CA LYS A 37 -10.94 11.31 -7.85
C LYS A 37 -11.80 12.35 -7.12
N GLY A 38 -11.17 13.16 -6.28
CA GLY A 38 -11.79 14.22 -5.49
C GLY A 38 -12.27 13.79 -4.10
N MET A 39 -12.44 12.49 -3.84
CA MET A 39 -12.84 12.02 -2.50
C MET A 39 -11.72 12.29 -1.49
N LEU A 40 -12.10 12.73 -0.28
CA LEU A 40 -11.17 13.09 0.77
C LEU A 40 -10.73 11.87 1.55
N VAL A 41 -9.43 11.61 1.60
CA VAL A 41 -8.81 10.52 2.37
C VAL A 41 -8.09 11.11 3.58
N LYS A 42 -8.27 10.50 4.75
CA LYS A 42 -7.57 10.89 5.97
C LYS A 42 -6.10 10.49 5.87
N THR A 43 -5.20 11.44 6.08
CA THR A 43 -3.76 11.20 6.18
C THR A 43 -3.28 11.23 7.62
N LEU A 44 -2.02 10.84 7.86
CA LEU A 44 -1.47 10.81 9.22
C LEU A 44 -1.34 12.21 9.82
N THR A 45 -0.72 13.13 9.07
CA THR A 45 -0.39 14.48 9.57
C THR A 45 -0.89 15.62 8.69
N SER A 46 -1.30 15.32 7.46
CA SER A 46 -1.68 16.32 6.45
C SER A 46 -3.19 16.55 6.34
N GLY A 47 -3.96 16.14 7.36
CA GLY A 47 -5.42 16.30 7.41
C GLY A 47 -6.15 15.40 6.43
N TYR A 48 -7.03 15.98 5.60
CA TYR A 48 -7.76 15.27 4.58
C TYR A 48 -7.37 15.79 3.21
N LEU A 49 -6.92 14.89 2.34
CA LEU A 49 -6.48 15.24 0.99
C LEU A 49 -7.34 14.54 -0.05
N PRO A 50 -7.69 15.22 -1.15
CA PRO A 50 -8.46 14.61 -2.22
C PRO A 50 -7.61 13.57 -2.96
N VAL A 51 -8.25 12.50 -3.39
CA VAL A 51 -7.67 11.54 -4.33
C VAL A 51 -7.44 12.24 -5.66
N GLU A 52 -6.21 12.24 -6.16
CA GLU A 52 -5.87 12.83 -7.46
C GLU A 52 -5.95 11.79 -8.58
N MET A 53 -5.47 10.58 -8.31
CA MET A 53 -5.43 9.46 -9.24
C MET A 53 -5.79 8.16 -8.53
N ILE A 54 -6.56 7.31 -9.21
CA ILE A 54 -6.80 5.93 -8.81
C ILE A 54 -6.59 5.02 -10.01
N GLY A 55 -5.85 3.93 -9.80
CA GLY A 55 -5.55 2.94 -10.82
C GLY A 55 -5.90 1.55 -10.35
N VAL A 56 -6.36 0.71 -11.27
CA VAL A 56 -6.62 -0.71 -11.02
C VAL A 56 -5.92 -1.57 -12.07
N ARG A 57 -5.44 -2.73 -11.64
CA ARG A 57 -4.99 -3.79 -12.55
C ARG A 57 -5.23 -5.15 -11.93
N LYS A 58 -5.02 -6.20 -12.74
CA LYS A 58 -5.07 -7.58 -12.27
C LYS A 58 -3.68 -8.05 -11.84
N MET A 59 -3.64 -8.89 -10.82
CA MET A 59 -2.44 -9.55 -10.33
C MET A 59 -2.72 -11.03 -10.08
N PHE A 60 -1.81 -11.89 -10.52
CA PHE A 60 -1.85 -13.30 -10.17
C PHE A 60 -1.17 -13.53 -8.82
N ASN A 61 -1.80 -14.31 -7.95
CA ASN A 61 -1.26 -14.74 -6.67
C ASN A 61 -1.12 -16.28 -6.68
N GLY A 62 0.08 -16.78 -6.40
CA GLY A 62 0.42 -18.21 -6.52
C GLY A 62 -0.28 -19.11 -5.50
N GLY A 63 -0.62 -18.58 -4.33
CA GLY A 63 -1.31 -19.32 -3.26
C GLY A 63 -0.42 -20.24 -2.42
N ASP A 64 0.89 -20.29 -2.68
CA ASP A 64 1.90 -20.90 -1.80
C ASP A 64 2.34 -19.96 -0.64
N ASP A 65 3.28 -20.40 0.19
CA ASP A 65 3.78 -19.72 1.40
C ASP A 65 5.14 -19.02 1.20
N GLN A 66 5.67 -18.97 -0.02
CA GLN A 66 6.98 -18.37 -0.26
C GLN A 66 6.96 -16.86 0.00
N PRO A 67 7.98 -16.30 0.69
CA PRO A 67 8.03 -14.87 1.00
C PRO A 67 8.48 -14.04 -0.21
N LEU A 68 7.59 -13.86 -1.19
CA LEU A 68 7.86 -13.19 -2.46
C LEU A 68 7.33 -11.74 -2.45
N LYS A 69 8.07 -10.83 -3.11
CA LYS A 69 7.66 -9.42 -3.24
C LYS A 69 6.35 -9.24 -4.03
N ASP A 70 6.18 -10.08 -5.06
CA ASP A 70 5.10 -9.98 -6.04
C ASP A 70 3.96 -10.95 -5.71
N ARG A 71 3.46 -10.91 -4.47
CA ARG A 71 2.27 -11.66 -4.03
C ARG A 71 1.42 -10.87 -3.05
N LEU A 72 0.23 -11.38 -2.74
CA LEU A 72 -0.61 -10.86 -1.66
C LEU A 72 -0.21 -11.44 -0.31
N TYR A 73 -0.32 -10.61 0.72
CA TYR A 73 -0.11 -10.93 2.12
C TYR A 73 -1.33 -10.54 2.92
N ARG A 74 -1.65 -11.34 3.92
CA ARG A 74 -2.69 -11.09 4.90
C ARG A 74 -2.09 -10.52 6.17
N LEU A 75 -2.63 -9.37 6.57
CA LEU A 75 -2.43 -8.77 7.88
C LEU A 75 -3.72 -8.97 8.67
N SER A 76 -3.64 -9.50 9.88
CA SER A 76 -4.83 -9.85 10.68
C SER A 76 -4.92 -9.04 11.98
N PRO A 77 -6.13 -8.78 12.50
CA PRO A 77 -6.32 -8.13 13.81
C PRO A 77 -5.61 -8.84 14.97
N ALA A 78 -5.38 -10.15 14.87
CA ALA A 78 -4.64 -10.93 15.86
C ALA A 78 -3.16 -10.51 15.98
N LYS A 79 -2.58 -9.96 14.91
CA LYS A 79 -1.18 -9.48 14.86
C LYS A 79 -1.08 -7.95 14.87
N TYR A 80 -2.12 -7.27 14.40
CA TYR A 80 -2.22 -5.80 14.40
C TYR A 80 -3.52 -5.37 15.08
N PRO A 81 -3.51 -5.06 16.39
CA PRO A 81 -4.72 -4.72 17.14
C PRO A 81 -5.52 -3.51 16.61
N GLY A 82 -4.91 -2.67 15.78
CA GLY A 82 -5.58 -1.55 15.12
C GLY A 82 -6.38 -1.91 13.87
N LEU A 83 -6.24 -3.14 13.35
CA LEU A 83 -7.04 -3.60 12.21
C LEU A 83 -8.49 -3.91 12.63
N LEU A 84 -9.43 -3.45 11.82
CA LEU A 84 -10.87 -3.70 11.97
C LEU A 84 -11.27 -5.06 11.39
N GLU A 85 -10.55 -5.52 10.36
CA GLU A 85 -10.69 -6.82 9.70
C GLU A 85 -9.38 -7.15 8.97
N ASP A 86 -9.26 -8.36 8.43
CA ASP A 86 -8.09 -8.74 7.63
C ASP A 86 -7.86 -7.74 6.49
N LEU A 87 -6.60 -7.32 6.30
CA LEU A 87 -6.17 -6.45 5.21
C LEU A 87 -5.25 -7.24 4.28
N LEU A 88 -5.52 -7.17 2.98
CA LEU A 88 -4.71 -7.81 1.96
C LEU A 88 -3.91 -6.76 1.18
N LEU A 89 -2.59 -6.83 1.29
CA LEU A 89 -1.65 -5.95 0.61
C LEU A 89 -0.67 -6.75 -0.22
N THR A 90 -0.10 -6.12 -1.24
CA THR A 90 1.02 -6.70 -1.97
C THR A 90 2.32 -6.62 -1.17
N GLY A 91 3.25 -7.54 -1.41
CA GLY A 91 4.45 -7.69 -0.57
C GLY A 91 5.29 -6.44 -0.41
N ILE A 92 5.51 -5.66 -1.48
CA ILE A 92 6.30 -4.41 -1.42
C ILE A 92 5.49 -3.21 -0.89
N HIS A 93 4.19 -3.34 -0.66
CA HIS A 93 3.42 -2.32 0.05
C HIS A 93 3.94 -2.21 1.48
N SER A 94 4.08 -1.01 2.02
CA SER A 94 4.61 -0.85 3.38
C SER A 94 3.57 -0.49 4.43
N VAL A 95 3.72 -1.12 5.59
CA VAL A 95 3.15 -0.63 6.86
C VAL A 95 4.03 0.50 7.37
N LEU A 96 3.42 1.55 7.90
CA LEU A 96 4.14 2.70 8.43
C LEU A 96 4.39 2.54 9.94
N VAL A 97 5.66 2.42 10.32
CA VAL A 97 6.09 2.14 11.69
C VAL A 97 7.02 3.22 12.23
N ASP A 98 7.10 3.35 13.55
CA ASP A 98 7.96 4.35 14.19
C ASP A 98 9.46 4.01 14.13
N ASN A 99 9.77 2.72 14.20
CA ASN A 99 11.13 2.21 14.25
C ASN A 99 11.18 0.76 13.74
N VAL A 100 12.36 0.34 13.33
CA VAL A 100 12.71 -1.04 12.99
C VAL A 100 14.08 -1.35 13.62
N SER A 101 14.44 -2.62 13.76
CA SER A 101 15.80 -2.96 14.22
C SER A 101 16.85 -2.65 13.16
N ASP A 102 18.13 -2.64 13.55
CA ASP A 102 19.23 -2.42 12.61
C ASP A 102 19.30 -3.53 11.55
N GLU A 103 19.04 -4.78 11.93
CA GLU A 103 19.00 -5.92 11.01
C GLU A 103 17.89 -5.74 9.98
N LEU A 104 16.68 -5.40 10.43
CA LEU A 104 15.55 -5.16 9.54
C LEU A 104 15.76 -3.92 8.66
N SER A 105 16.46 -2.90 9.16
CA SER A 105 16.87 -1.75 8.36
C SER A 105 17.79 -2.15 7.20
N LEU A 106 18.75 -3.05 7.44
CA LEU A 106 19.63 -3.57 6.39
C LEU A 106 18.86 -4.39 5.35
N GLU A 107 17.87 -5.18 5.77
CA GLU A 107 16.99 -5.92 4.84
C GLU A 107 16.16 -4.96 3.98
N ILE A 108 15.59 -3.91 4.57
CA ILE A 108 14.87 -2.87 3.84
C ILE A 108 15.80 -2.20 2.82
N ILE A 109 17.03 -1.83 3.20
CA ILE A 109 18.01 -1.24 2.28
C ILE A 109 18.36 -2.20 1.15
N ASN A 110 18.56 -3.49 1.43
CA ASN A 110 18.87 -4.49 0.40
C ASN A 110 17.75 -4.64 -0.63
N VAL A 111 16.50 -4.45 -0.20
CA VAL A 111 15.30 -4.65 -1.02
C VAL A 111 14.89 -3.39 -1.77
N MET A 112 14.89 -2.25 -1.08
CA MET A 112 14.37 -0.98 -1.57
C MET A 112 15.48 -0.01 -2.01
N GLY A 113 16.74 -0.30 -1.68
CA GLY A 113 17.91 0.54 -1.93
C GLY A 113 18.20 1.58 -0.84
N ARG A 114 17.22 1.88 0.02
CA ARG A 114 17.36 2.74 1.21
C ARG A 114 16.16 2.55 2.14
N VAL A 115 16.25 3.07 3.36
CA VAL A 115 15.07 3.23 4.24
C VAL A 115 14.28 4.46 3.77
N PHE A 116 13.06 4.23 3.27
CA PHE A 116 12.15 5.32 2.90
C PHE A 116 11.22 5.65 4.06
N THR A 117 10.72 6.88 4.08
CA THR A 117 9.72 7.34 5.05
C THR A 117 8.52 7.99 4.36
N ALA A 118 7.37 7.97 5.04
CA ALA A 118 6.18 8.74 4.69
C ALA A 118 5.64 9.38 5.97
N GLU A 119 5.46 10.70 5.95
CA GLU A 119 5.01 11.50 7.11
C GLU A 119 5.77 11.17 8.41
N GLY A 120 7.10 11.01 8.30
CA GLY A 120 7.99 10.72 9.44
C GLY A 120 8.02 9.26 9.92
N LYS A 121 7.21 8.37 9.33
CA LYS A 121 7.20 6.93 9.65
C LYS A 121 8.06 6.15 8.66
N ILE A 122 8.70 5.08 9.12
CA ILE A 122 9.47 4.15 8.30
C ILE A 122 8.50 3.30 7.48
N ARG A 123 8.81 3.14 6.19
CA ARG A 123 8.12 2.24 5.26
C ARG A 123 8.69 0.83 5.44
N LEU A 124 7.98 -0.02 6.20
CA LEU A 124 8.30 -1.46 6.36
C LEU A 124 7.53 -2.28 5.32
N PRO A 125 8.18 -2.83 4.27
CA PRO A 125 7.51 -3.69 3.30
C PRO A 125 6.87 -4.90 3.97
N VAL A 126 5.62 -5.18 3.61
CA VAL A 126 4.82 -6.25 4.21
C VAL A 126 5.53 -7.60 4.10
N PHE A 127 6.18 -7.91 2.98
CA PHE A 127 6.86 -9.22 2.83
C PHE A 127 8.07 -9.42 3.77
N LEU A 128 8.61 -8.35 4.36
CA LEU A 128 9.64 -8.39 5.40
C LEU A 128 9.04 -8.36 6.82
N ASP A 129 7.75 -8.03 6.94
CA ASP A 129 7.08 -7.98 8.23
C ASP A 129 6.67 -9.38 8.69
N LYS A 130 7.32 -9.85 9.76
CA LYS A 130 7.07 -11.15 10.41
C LYS A 130 5.63 -11.33 10.93
N ASN A 131 4.88 -10.23 11.07
CA ASN A 131 3.49 -10.27 11.51
C ASN A 131 2.50 -10.45 10.35
N SER A 132 2.97 -10.29 9.11
CA SER A 132 2.22 -10.61 7.91
C SER A 132 2.41 -12.08 7.53
N ILE A 133 1.43 -12.65 6.86
CA ILE A 133 1.54 -14.01 6.30
C ILE A 133 1.20 -13.99 4.81
N PRO A 134 1.88 -14.78 3.97
CA PRO A 134 1.48 -14.95 2.58
C PRO A 134 0.00 -15.32 2.45
N TYR A 135 -0.67 -14.75 1.46
CA TYR A 135 -2.06 -15.08 1.19
C TYR A 135 -2.12 -16.37 0.37
N GLU A 136 -2.34 -17.49 1.05
CA GLU A 136 -2.32 -18.85 0.48
C GLU A 136 -3.58 -19.21 -0.33
N ILE A 137 -4.07 -18.28 -1.14
CA ILE A 137 -5.19 -18.50 -2.06
C ILE A 137 -4.74 -18.20 -3.48
N ASN A 138 -4.70 -19.24 -4.31
CA ASN A 138 -4.36 -19.10 -5.72
C ASN A 138 -5.46 -18.35 -6.48
N GLY A 139 -5.09 -17.41 -7.35
CA GLY A 139 -6.06 -16.77 -8.22
C GLY A 139 -5.57 -15.47 -8.83
N THR A 140 -6.46 -14.84 -9.60
CA THR A 140 -6.25 -13.49 -10.12
C THR A 140 -7.11 -12.50 -9.36
N PHE A 141 -6.49 -11.47 -8.81
CA PHE A 141 -7.12 -10.48 -7.95
C PHE A 141 -7.04 -9.10 -8.60
N ASN A 142 -8.07 -8.27 -8.38
CA ASN A 142 -7.97 -6.85 -8.65
C ASN A 142 -7.14 -6.19 -7.55
N ILE A 143 -6.15 -5.41 -7.96
CA ILE A 143 -5.31 -4.62 -7.08
C ILE A 143 -5.44 -3.15 -7.46
N TYR A 144 -5.59 -2.31 -6.43
CA TYR A 144 -5.88 -0.90 -6.55
C TYR A 144 -4.73 -0.07 -6.00
N HIS A 145 -4.56 1.11 -6.59
CA HIS A 145 -3.57 2.10 -6.25
C HIS A 145 -4.26 3.46 -6.15
N LEU A 146 -3.90 4.25 -5.15
CA LEU A 146 -4.37 5.63 -5.05
C LEU A 146 -3.20 6.57 -4.75
N ALA A 147 -3.21 7.72 -5.41
CA ALA A 147 -2.34 8.86 -5.12
C ALA A 147 -3.22 10.05 -4.75
N LEU A 148 -2.86 10.72 -3.65
CA LEU A 148 -3.55 11.93 -3.21
C LEU A 148 -2.96 13.16 -3.89
N GLN A 149 -3.70 14.26 -3.84
CA GLN A 149 -3.18 15.56 -4.24
C GLN A 149 -1.95 15.88 -3.38
N ASN A 150 -0.82 16.07 -4.05
CA ASN A 150 0.46 16.35 -3.45
C ASN A 150 1.21 17.34 -4.34
N GLU A 151 1.84 18.35 -3.77
CA GLU A 151 2.70 19.27 -4.53
C GLU A 151 3.96 18.54 -5.03
N ASN A 152 4.49 17.62 -4.24
CA ASN A 152 5.57 16.75 -4.63
C ASN A 152 5.05 15.59 -5.49
N TYR A 153 5.45 15.57 -6.76
CA TYR A 153 5.08 14.52 -7.73
C TYR A 153 5.51 13.10 -7.32
N TYR A 154 6.57 13.01 -6.51
CA TYR A 154 7.13 11.77 -5.96
C TYR A 154 6.66 11.50 -4.53
N GLY A 155 5.78 12.33 -3.97
CA GLY A 155 5.37 12.25 -2.57
C GLY A 155 4.44 11.07 -2.29
N TYR A 156 4.54 10.54 -1.07
CA TYR A 156 3.70 9.49 -0.49
C TYR A 156 3.10 10.05 0.80
N TYR A 157 1.87 9.64 1.14
CA TYR A 157 1.25 9.95 2.43
C TYR A 157 0.99 8.67 3.21
N GLY A 158 0.91 8.80 4.53
CA GLY A 158 0.35 7.75 5.38
C GLY A 158 -1.16 7.87 5.41
N ILE A 159 -1.87 6.77 5.22
CA ILE A 159 -3.33 6.66 5.26
C ILE A 159 -3.77 5.44 6.07
N TYR A 160 -5.05 5.39 6.43
CA TYR A 160 -5.61 4.27 7.19
C TYR A 160 -6.38 3.32 6.28
N ALA A 161 -5.89 2.09 6.16
CA ALA A 161 -6.54 1.00 5.44
C ALA A 161 -6.96 -0.09 6.43
N ASN A 162 -8.25 -0.39 6.50
CA ASN A 162 -8.87 -1.26 7.50
C ASN A 162 -8.45 -0.91 8.96
N GLY A 163 -8.08 0.35 9.23
CA GLY A 163 -7.56 0.79 10.54
C GLY A 163 -6.04 0.75 10.70
N LEU A 164 -5.30 0.11 9.79
CA LEU A 164 -3.84 0.08 9.82
C LEU A 164 -3.23 1.24 9.03
N LEU A 165 -2.16 1.82 9.56
CA LEU A 165 -1.42 2.90 8.91
C LEU A 165 -0.47 2.34 7.84
N VAL A 166 -0.70 2.74 6.60
CA VAL A 166 0.03 2.28 5.40
C VAL A 166 0.24 3.44 4.45
N GLU A 167 1.04 3.25 3.41
CA GLU A 167 1.35 4.30 2.44
C GLU A 167 0.41 4.36 1.24
N THR A 168 0.22 5.56 0.69
CA THR A 168 -0.31 5.73 -0.68
C THR A 168 0.75 5.39 -1.72
N CYS A 169 0.45 5.48 -3.02
CA CYS A 169 1.48 5.58 -4.06
C CYS A 169 1.72 7.05 -4.45
N SER A 170 2.74 7.31 -5.27
CA SER A 170 3.02 8.64 -5.81
C SER A 170 2.27 8.88 -7.12
N LYS A 171 2.02 10.15 -7.45
CA LYS A 171 1.40 10.53 -8.74
C LYS A 171 2.24 10.03 -9.93
N ARG A 172 3.57 10.14 -9.83
CA ARG A 172 4.50 9.61 -10.83
C ARG A 172 4.24 8.15 -11.14
N TYR A 173 4.10 7.33 -10.10
CA TYR A 173 3.90 5.90 -10.28
C TYR A 173 2.67 5.59 -11.13
N LEU A 174 1.54 6.25 -10.86
CA LEU A 174 0.31 6.02 -11.62
C LEU A 174 0.36 6.62 -13.03
N ALA A 175 1.02 7.76 -13.22
CA ALA A 175 1.13 8.41 -14.52
C ALA A 175 2.08 7.68 -15.48
N ASP A 176 3.18 7.13 -14.96
CA ASP A 176 4.21 6.46 -15.76
C ASP A 176 3.92 4.97 -15.98
N SER A 177 2.90 4.41 -15.32
CA SER A 177 2.56 2.99 -15.40
C SER A 177 1.61 2.70 -16.57
N LEU A 178 2.14 2.11 -17.64
CA LEU A 178 1.38 1.63 -18.80
C LEU A 178 0.47 0.42 -18.50
N LEU A 179 0.56 -0.16 -17.30
CA LEU A 179 -0.18 -1.36 -16.90
C LEU A 179 -1.45 -1.05 -16.08
N MET A 180 -1.78 0.23 -15.88
CA MET A 180 -2.91 0.66 -15.05
C MET A 180 -4.10 1.10 -15.89
N ASN A 181 -5.30 0.67 -15.49
CA ASN A 181 -6.53 1.33 -15.89
C ASN A 181 -6.83 2.44 -14.88
N LEU A 182 -6.80 3.70 -15.30
CA LEU A 182 -7.18 4.83 -14.46
C LEU A 182 -8.71 4.93 -14.37
N LEU A 183 -9.23 5.18 -13.16
CA LEU A 183 -10.67 5.25 -12.86
C LEU A 183 -11.16 6.67 -12.56
#